data_AF-A0A2G9TEU7-F1
#
_entry.id   AF-A0A2G9TEU7-F1
#
_cell.length_a   1.000
_cell.length_b   1.000
_cell.length_c   1.000
_cell.angle_alpha   90.00
_cell.angle_beta   90.00
_cell.angle_gamma   90.00
#
_symmetry.space_group_name_H-M   'P 1'
#
loop_
_entity.id
_entity.type
_entity.pdbx_description
1 polymer ?
#
loop_
_entity_poly.entity_id
_entity_poly.type
_entity_poly.pdbx_seq_one_letter_code
_entity_poly.pdbx_strand_id
1 'polypeptide(L)' 'MEIPRPGTRIEIVAAMRRVRYEFKARGIKKRPVDITVSVDGVKVVLQRKKQKQKGLSWDESKLLVMFHPIY' A
#
# COMPACT_ATOMS: atom_id res chain seq x y z
N MET A 1 2.94 -11.37 7.94
CA MET A 1 2.32 -12.47 7.17
C MET A 1 2.92 -12.41 5.78
N GLU A 2 3.57 -13.48 5.35
CA GLU A 2 3.99 -13.63 3.96
C GLU A 2 2.86 -14.26 3.16
N ILE A 3 2.53 -13.66 2.02
CA ILE A 3 1.53 -14.16 1.09
C ILE A 3 2.31 -14.58 -0.16
N PRO A 4 2.37 -15.87 -0.49
CA PRO A 4 3.01 -16.30 -1.72
C PRO A 4 2.28 -15.71 -2.93
N ARG A 5 3.00 -15.47 -4.03
CA ARG A 5 2.41 -14.93 -5.27
C ARG A 5 1.32 -15.89 -5.77
N PRO A 6 0.04 -15.50 -5.75
CA PRO A 6 -1.04 -16.39 -6.19
C PRO A 6 -1.01 -16.54 -7.71
N GLY A 7 -1.23 -17.77 -8.20
CA GLY A 7 -1.26 -18.11 -9.62
C GLY A 7 -2.67 -18.14 -10.21
N THR A 8 -3.69 -18.41 -9.39
CA THR A 8 -5.08 -18.53 -9.85
C THR A 8 -6.00 -17.46 -9.28
N ARG A 9 -7.11 -17.18 -9.97
CA ARG A 9 -8.13 -16.23 -9.50
C ARG A 9 -8.70 -16.60 -8.12
N ILE A 10 -8.83 -17.91 -7.85
CA ILE A 10 -9.36 -18.42 -6.59
C ILE A 10 -8.36 -18.14 -5.45
N GLU A 11 -7.07 -18.37 -5.68
CA GLU A 11 -6.01 -18.07 -4.71
C GLU A 11 -5.92 -16.58 -4.37
N ILE A 12 -6.08 -15.69 -5.37
CA ILE A 12 -6.10 -14.24 -5.15
C ILE A 12 -7.22 -13.87 -4.17
N VAL A 13 -8.43 -14.39 -4.39
CA VAL A 13 -9.57 -14.12 -3.52
C VAL A 13 -9.36 -14.71 -2.11
N ALA A 14 -8.81 -15.92 -2.02
CA ALA A 14 -8.49 -16.55 -0.75
C ALA A 14 -7.46 -15.72 0.05
N ALA A 15 -6.39 -15.25 -0.60
CA ALA A 15 -5.37 -14.39 -0.01
C ALA A 15 -5.96 -13.05 0.47
N MET A 16 -6.79 -12.38 -0.36
CA MET A 16 -7.46 -11.13 0.03
C MET A 16 -8.39 -11.30 1.23
N ARG A 17 -9.16 -12.41 1.28
CA ARG A 17 -10.03 -12.72 2.43
C ARG A 17 -9.22 -12.97 3.69
N ARG A 18 -8.10 -13.71 3.60
CA ARG A 18 -7.21 -13.99 4.72
C ARG A 18 -6.69 -12.70 5.36
N VAL A 19 -6.16 -11.78 4.55
CA VAL A 19 -5.69 -10.46 5.02
C VAL A 19 -6.83 -9.69 5.69
N ARG A 20 -8.01 -9.66 5.06
CA ARG A 20 -9.16 -8.92 5.61
C ARG A 20 -9.58 -9.43 6.98
N TYR A 21 -9.70 -10.74 7.17
CA TYR A 21 -10.17 -11.31 8.43
C TYR A 21 -9.13 -11.19 9.55
N GLU A 22 -7.85 -11.33 9.24
CA GLU A 22 -6.80 -11.13 10.24
C GLU A 22 -6.75 -9.68 10.74
N PHE A 23 -6.82 -8.70 9.83
CA PHE A 23 -6.89 -7.29 10.21
C PHE A 23 -8.17 -6.94 10.95
N LYS A 24 -9.30 -7.59 10.62
CA LYS A 24 -10.56 -7.46 11.37
C LYS A 24 -10.41 -8.01 12.79
N ALA A 25 -9.82 -9.19 12.96
CA ALA A 25 -9.61 -9.81 14.27
C ALA A 25 -8.65 -8.99 15.15
N ARG A 26 -7.63 -8.38 14.55
CA ARG A 26 -6.67 -7.50 15.26
C ARG A 26 -7.17 -6.06 15.44
N GLY A 27 -8.33 -5.69 14.88
CA GLY A 27 -8.87 -4.34 14.96
C GLY A 27 -8.06 -3.27 14.22
N ILE A 28 -7.17 -3.65 13.30
CA ILE A 28 -6.28 -2.72 12.59
C ILE A 28 -7.05 -2.09 11.42
N LYS A 29 -7.22 -0.76 11.46
CA LYS A 29 -7.87 0.01 10.39
C LYS A 29 -6.97 0.16 9.17
N LYS A 30 -7.57 0.25 7.98
CA LYS A 30 -6.86 0.58 6.74
C LYS A 30 -6.28 1.99 6.83
N ARG A 31 -5.06 2.16 6.32
CA ARG A 31 -4.39 3.47 6.21
C ARG A 31 -4.65 4.04 4.81
N PRO A 32 -5.02 5.32 4.68
CA PRO A 32 -5.14 5.95 3.38
C PRO A 32 -3.76 6.11 2.76
N VAL A 33 -3.64 5.72 1.50
CA VAL A 33 -2.40 5.75 0.72
C VAL A 33 -2.70 6.31 -0.67
N ASP A 34 -1.70 6.98 -1.23
CA ASP A 34 -1.71 7.40 -2.63
C ASP A 34 -0.83 6.43 -3.42
N ILE A 35 -1.37 5.93 -4.54
CA ILE A 35 -0.70 4.97 -5.42
C ILE A 35 -0.39 5.68 -6.73
N THR A 36 0.89 5.73 -7.09
CA THR A 36 1.36 6.30 -8.35
C THR A 36 1.87 5.16 -9.22
N VAL A 37 1.30 5.04 -10.42
CA VAL A 37 1.71 4.07 -11.44
C VAL A 37 2.46 4.85 -12.52
N SER A 38 3.73 4.52 -12.72
CA SER A 38 4.57 5.09 -13.78
C SER A 38 5.19 3.97 -14.63
N VAL A 39 5.95 4.34 -15.65
CA VAL A 39 6.68 3.37 -16.49
C VAL A 39 7.73 2.60 -15.67
N ASP A 40 8.32 3.24 -14.66
CA ASP A 40 9.36 2.63 -13.83
C ASP A 40 8.80 1.60 -12.83
N GLY A 41 7.55 1.75 -12.40
CA GLY A 41 7.02 0.95 -11.31
C GLY A 41 5.72 1.46 -10.69
N VAL A 42 5.32 0.78 -9.63
CA VAL A 42 4.23 1.18 -8.73
C VAL A 42 4.85 1.69 -7.42
N LYS A 43 4.63 2.98 -7.13
CA LYS A 43 5.03 3.64 -5.88
C LYS A 43 3.80 3.82 -5.00
N VAL A 44 3.88 3.36 -3.74
CA VAL A 44 2.84 3.52 -2.74
C VAL A 44 3.37 4.43 -1.63
N VAL A 45 2.64 5.52 -1.38
CA VAL A 45 3.02 6.57 -0.42
C VAL A 45 1.87 6.76 0.58
N LEU A 46 2.18 7.04 1.85
CA LEU A 46 1.14 7.41 2.81
C LEU A 46 0.45 8.70 2.37
N GLN A 47 -0.89 8.70 2.39
CA GLN A 47 -1.66 9.88 1.98
C GLN A 47 -1.43 11.03 2.95
N ARG A 48 -0.96 12.16 2.42
CA ARG A 48 -0.74 13.38 3.21
C ARG A 48 -2.10 14.04 3.50
N LYS A 49 -2.38 14.36 4.77
CA LYS A 49 -3.49 15.25 5.09
C LYS A 49 -3.16 16.63 4.51
N LYS A 50 -3.93 17.08 3.51
CA LYS A 50 -3.74 18.33 2.73
C LYS A 50 -3.63 19.63 3.55
N GLN A 51 -3.74 19.60 4.88
CA GLN A 51 -4.04 20.80 5.66
C GLN A 51 -2.85 21.65 6.09
N LYS A 52 -1.60 21.24 5.94
CA LYS A 52 -0.45 22.12 6.19
C LYS A 52 0.74 21.73 5.32
N GLN A 53 1.07 22.54 4.32
CA GLN A 53 2.45 23.01 4.03
C GLN A 53 2.53 23.60 2.61
N LYS A 54 2.21 24.89 2.52
CA LYS A 54 3.04 25.77 1.70
C LYS A 54 4.36 25.91 2.46
N GLY A 55 5.45 25.30 1.98
CA GLY A 55 6.81 25.71 2.37
C GLY A 55 7.64 24.79 3.27
N LEU A 56 7.29 23.51 3.47
CA LEU A 56 8.21 22.60 4.17
C LEU A 56 8.57 21.43 3.23
N SER A 57 9.85 21.40 2.82
CA SER A 57 10.47 20.33 2.04
C SER A 57 10.50 19.05 2.88
N TRP A 58 9.37 18.33 2.92
CA TRP A 58 9.35 17.00 3.51
C TRP A 58 9.77 15.99 2.46
N ASP A 59 10.97 15.48 2.68
CA ASP A 59 11.59 14.36 2.01
C ASP A 59 10.58 13.23 1.77
N GLU A 60 10.24 13.01 0.50
CA GLU A 60 9.28 11.99 0.07
C GLU A 60 9.67 10.59 0.52
N SER A 61 10.97 10.36 0.75
CA SER A 61 11.54 9.11 1.21
C SER A 61 10.93 8.63 2.53
N LYS A 62 10.54 9.57 3.42
CA LYS A 62 9.97 9.24 4.73
C LYS A 62 8.51 8.74 4.67
N LEU A 63 7.84 8.95 3.54
CA LEU A 63 6.44 8.56 3.35
C LEU A 63 6.29 7.37 2.40
N LEU A 64 7.38 6.92 1.80
CA LEU A 64 7.42 5.75 0.94
C LEU A 64 7.08 4.50 1.75
N VAL A 65 6.00 3.81 1.36
CA VAL A 65 5.58 2.55 1.97
C VAL A 65 6.13 1.37 1.17
N MET A 66 6.04 1.48 -0.16
CA MET A 66 6.43 0.41 -1.07
C MET A 66 6.80 0.99 -2.42
N PHE A 67 7.81 0.40 -3.04
CA PHE A 67 8.14 0.59 -4.44
C PHE A 67 8.32 -0.80 -5.06
N HIS A 68 7.61 -1.06 -6.17
CA HIS A 68 7.71 -2.31 -6.90
C HIS A 68 7.88 -2.02 -8.39
N PRO A 69 8.96 -2.52 -9.04
CA PRO A 69 9.07 -2.42 -10.49
C PRO A 69 7.93 -3.19 -11.16
N ILE A 70 7.55 -2.79 -12.38
CA ILE A 70 6.46 -3.45 -13.12
C ILE A 70 6.94 -4.75 -13.81
N TYR A 71 8.24 -4.94 -13.98
CA TYR A 71 8.84 -6.09 -14.65
C TYR A 71 9.04 -7.29 -13.71
#